data_AF-K6XJ30-F1
#
_entry.id   AF-K6XJ30-F1
#
_cell.length_a   1.000
_cell.length_b   1.000
_cell.length_c   1.000
_cell.angle_alpha   90.00
_cell.angle_beta   90.00
_cell.angle_gamma   90.00
#
_symmetry.space_group_name_H-M   'P 1'
#
loop_
_entity.id
_entity.type
_entity.pdbx_description
1 polymer ?
#
loop_
_entity_poly.entity_id
_entity_poly.type
_entity_poly.pdbx_seq_one_letter_code
_entity_poly.pdbx_strand_id
1 'polypeptide(L)'
;MTQHVVSTKTLIKSTIAATIIAAVVFVCFILPAEYNIDPTHIGHELGLTALAHLDDESIPVAKDTAITEQGQQVIEVMVPAGTGIEYKFQMNQYDKMTYEWLTDGEPLYFDLHGEPEGDTTGYFESYAIATLSEMKGSFTSPFTGSHGWYWKNTNNKPVSIQLIVSGQYTAIGLK
;
A
#
# COMPACT_ATOMS: atom_id res chain seq x y z
N MET A 1 21.62 41.76 36.65
CA MET A 1 21.62 40.67 35.65
C MET A 1 22.63 41.05 34.58
N THR A 2 23.76 40.35 34.48
CA THR A 2 24.78 40.60 33.45
C THR A 2 24.34 39.95 32.14
N GLN A 3 24.11 40.75 31.10
CA GLN A 3 23.72 40.26 29.78
C GLN A 3 24.92 39.58 29.11
N HIS A 4 24.82 38.27 28.87
CA HIS A 4 25.85 37.51 28.17
C HIS A 4 25.77 37.84 26.67
N VAL A 5 26.61 38.79 26.24
CA VAL A 5 26.74 39.17 24.82
C VAL A 5 27.85 38.34 24.17
N VAL A 6 27.47 37.49 23.21
CA VAL A 6 28.43 36.70 22.43
C VAL A 6 29.16 37.60 21.44
N SER A 7 30.50 37.51 21.41
CA SER A 7 31.31 38.28 20.46
C SER A 7 31.01 37.84 19.02
N THR A 8 30.97 38.79 18.07
CA THR A 8 30.79 38.51 16.63
C THR A 8 31.81 37.50 16.10
N LYS A 9 33.04 37.51 16.61
CA LYS A 9 34.08 36.54 16.24
C LYS A 9 33.71 35.12 16.69
N THR A 10 33.14 34.98 17.88
CA THR A 10 32.64 33.71 18.40
C THR A 10 31.44 33.24 17.59
N LEU A 11 30.52 34.15 17.26
CA LEU A 11 29.35 33.86 16.45
C LEU A 11 29.73 33.29 15.07
N ILE A 12 30.65 33.96 14.36
CA ILE A 12 31.12 33.51 13.05
C ILE A 12 31.77 32.12 13.13
N LYS A 13 32.61 31.89 14.14
CA LYS A 13 33.25 30.57 14.35
C LYS A 13 32.21 29.48 14.59
N SER A 14 31.20 29.74 15.43
CA SER A 14 30.14 28.77 15.69
C SER A 14 29.28 28.51 14.46
N THR A 15 28.98 29.52 13.64
CA THR A 15 28.21 29.34 12.41
C THR A 15 28.96 28.45 11.43
N ILE A 16 30.26 28.71 11.20
CA ILE A 16 31.08 27.87 10.32
C ILE A 16 31.13 26.43 10.84
N ALA A 17 31.35 26.24 12.14
CA ALA A 17 31.38 24.91 12.74
C ALA A 17 30.04 24.17 12.57
N ALA A 18 28.91 24.86 12.81
CA ALA A 18 27.58 24.29 12.64
C ALA A 18 27.31 23.89 11.18
N THR A 19 27.70 24.73 10.22
CA THR A 19 27.57 24.41 8.78
C THR A 19 28.36 23.16 8.40
N ILE A 20 29.58 23.01 8.92
CA ILE A 20 30.40 21.82 8.66
C ILE A 20 29.74 20.57 9.24
N ILE A 21 29.28 20.63 10.50
CA ILE A 21 28.59 19.51 11.14
C ILE A 21 27.33 19.13 10.36
N ALA A 22 26.53 20.11 9.94
CA ALA A 22 25.34 19.88 9.14
C ALA A 22 25.66 19.20 7.81
N ALA A 23 26.72 19.61 7.11
CA ALA A 23 27.14 18.95 5.87
C ALA A 23 27.56 17.49 6.10
N VAL A 24 28.28 17.21 7.20
CA VAL A 24 28.65 15.83 7.57
C VAL A 24 27.41 14.99 7.87
N VAL A 25 26.46 15.53 8.64
CA VAL A 25 25.20 14.83 8.95
C VAL A 25 24.40 14.55 7.68
N PHE A 26 24.31 15.55 6.79
CA PHE A 26 23.60 15.42 5.53
C PHE A 26 24.18 14.28 4.67
N VAL A 27 25.51 14.25 4.52
CA VAL A 27 26.18 13.25 3.65
C VAL A 27 26.20 11.86 4.28
N CYS A 28 26.42 11.73 5.58
CA CYS A 28 26.58 10.42 6.22
C CYS A 28 25.25 9.76 6.66
N PHE A 29 24.17 10.53 6.85
CA PHE A 29 22.92 10.00 7.40
C PHE A 29 21.71 10.30 6.51
N ILE A 30 21.53 11.56 6.11
CA ILE A 30 20.32 11.98 5.36
C ILE A 30 20.35 11.41 3.93
N LEU A 31 21.47 11.54 3.21
CA LEU A 31 21.57 11.01 1.85
C LEU A 31 21.40 9.48 1.77
N PRO A 32 22.03 8.66 2.65
CA PRO A 32 21.78 7.22 2.65
C PRO A 32 20.35 6.86 3.06
N ALA A 33 19.77 7.52 4.07
CA ALA A 33 18.46 7.17 4.61
C ALA A 33 17.29 7.58 3.72
N GLU A 34 17.39 8.70 3.02
CA GLU A 34 16.28 9.25 2.23
C GLU A 34 16.44 9.01 0.72
N TYR A 35 17.67 8.94 0.23
CA TYR A 35 17.94 8.93 -1.21
C TYR A 35 18.73 7.70 -1.68
N ASN A 36 19.11 6.78 -0.78
CA ASN A 36 19.99 5.65 -1.08
C ASN A 36 21.33 6.07 -1.74
N ILE A 37 21.78 7.30 -1.45
CA ILE A 37 23.06 7.82 -1.93
C ILE A 37 24.05 7.77 -0.76
N ASP A 38 24.97 6.80 -0.79
CA ASP A 38 25.95 6.60 0.27
C ASP A 38 27.40 6.71 -0.24
N PRO A 39 27.96 7.93 -0.33
CA PRO A 39 29.33 8.12 -0.79
C PRO A 39 30.38 7.70 0.26
N THR A 40 29.99 7.61 1.54
CA THR A 40 30.92 7.30 2.64
C THR A 40 30.88 5.83 3.08
N HIS A 41 29.91 5.04 2.61
CA HIS A 41 29.61 3.66 2.99
C HIS A 41 29.13 3.47 4.45
N ILE A 42 29.09 4.55 5.24
CA ILE A 42 28.65 4.52 6.64
C ILE A 42 27.16 4.21 6.73
N GLY A 43 26.37 4.71 5.78
CA GLY A 43 24.93 4.49 5.76
C GLY A 43 24.57 3.02 5.53
N HIS A 44 25.26 2.34 4.62
CA HIS A 44 25.11 0.92 4.35
C HIS A 44 25.52 0.06 5.55
N GLU A 45 26.65 0.35 6.20
CA GLU A 45 27.09 -0.38 7.40
C GLU A 45 26.15 -0.21 8.59
N LEU A 46 25.55 0.97 8.74
CA LEU A 46 24.55 1.25 9.77
C LEU A 46 23.14 0.79 9.39
N GLY A 47 22.93 0.27 8.18
CA GLY A 47 21.63 -0.16 7.67
C GLY A 47 20.65 0.97 7.35
N LEU A 48 21.13 2.21 7.21
CA LEU A 48 20.29 3.38 6.91
C LEU A 48 19.74 3.35 5.48
N THR A 49 20.47 2.77 4.53
CA THR A 49 20.01 2.61 3.13
C THR A 49 18.78 1.71 2.99
N ALA A 50 18.49 0.87 3.98
CA ALA A 50 17.26 0.08 4.02
C ALA A 50 16.01 0.95 4.21
N LEU A 51 16.15 2.14 4.84
CA LEU A 51 15.05 3.07 5.06
C LEU A 51 14.65 3.79 3.76
N ALA A 52 15.60 4.03 2.86
CA ALA A 52 15.34 4.65 1.56
C ALA A 52 14.53 3.73 0.62
N HIS A 53 14.53 2.42 0.90
CA HIS A 53 13.73 1.43 0.17
C HIS A 53 12.37 1.20 0.81
N LEU A 54 11.88 2.02 1.74
CA LEU A 54 10.49 1.89 2.23
C LEU A 54 9.45 2.25 1.17
N ASP A 55 9.86 2.85 0.04
CA ASP A 55 9.05 2.97 -1.17
C ASP A 55 9.19 1.75 -2.11
N ASP A 56 10.21 0.92 -1.90
CA ASP A 56 10.64 -0.23 -2.74
C ASP A 56 10.61 -1.59 -2.01
N GLU A 57 10.19 -1.64 -0.73
CA GLU A 57 9.48 -2.81 -0.23
C GLU A 57 8.18 -2.81 -1.00
N SER A 58 8.23 -3.52 -2.12
CA SER A 58 7.12 -4.26 -2.65
C SER A 58 6.10 -4.51 -1.53
N ILE A 59 5.04 -3.68 -1.53
CA ILE A 59 3.66 -4.19 -1.54
C ILE A 59 3.79 -5.57 -2.17
N PRO A 60 3.39 -6.68 -1.53
CA PRO A 60 3.42 -7.94 -2.23
C PRO A 60 2.63 -7.70 -3.52
N VAL A 61 3.41 -7.54 -4.58
CA VAL A 61 3.07 -7.77 -5.96
C VAL A 61 2.22 -9.00 -5.85
N ALA A 62 1.00 -8.93 -6.39
CA ALA A 62 0.21 -10.10 -6.72
C ALA A 62 1.17 -11.13 -7.34
N LYS A 63 1.75 -11.98 -6.51
CA LYS A 63 2.83 -12.88 -6.88
C LYS A 63 2.10 -14.13 -7.28
N ASP A 64 2.27 -14.46 -8.55
CA ASP A 64 1.63 -15.54 -9.25
C ASP A 64 0.11 -15.45 -9.26
N THR A 65 -0.39 -14.83 -10.34
CA THR A 65 -1.61 -15.30 -10.99
C THR A 65 -1.40 -16.77 -11.38
N ALA A 66 -1.53 -17.67 -10.41
CA ALA A 66 -1.64 -19.09 -10.67
C ALA A 66 -3.02 -19.29 -11.28
N ILE A 67 -3.06 -19.50 -12.60
CA ILE A 67 -4.25 -19.99 -13.26
C ILE A 67 -4.34 -21.48 -12.93
N THR A 68 -5.27 -21.86 -12.06
CA THR A 68 -5.59 -23.27 -11.83
C THR A 68 -6.13 -23.85 -13.15
N GLU A 69 -5.92 -25.14 -13.41
CA GLU A 69 -6.36 -25.83 -14.66
C GLU A 69 -7.88 -25.70 -14.96
N GLN A 70 -8.65 -25.12 -14.04
CA GLN A 70 -10.09 -24.88 -14.09
C GLN A 70 -10.48 -23.43 -14.49
N GLY A 71 -9.51 -22.58 -14.87
CA GLY A 71 -9.80 -21.18 -15.25
C GLY A 71 -10.11 -20.28 -14.05
N GLN A 72 -9.63 -20.65 -12.86
CA GLN A 72 -9.61 -19.82 -11.66
C GLN A 72 -8.27 -19.09 -11.57
N GLN A 73 -8.30 -17.85 -11.13
CA GLN A 73 -7.13 -17.06 -10.80
C GLN A 73 -7.07 -16.90 -9.27
N VAL A 74 -5.93 -17.23 -8.69
CA VAL A 74 -5.63 -16.94 -7.29
C VAL A 74 -4.81 -15.65 -7.22
N ILE A 75 -5.20 -14.76 -6.31
CA ILE A 75 -4.63 -13.44 -6.10
C ILE A 75 -4.33 -13.32 -4.61
N GLU A 76 -3.07 -13.09 -4.27
CA GLU A 76 -2.67 -12.80 -2.90
C GLU A 76 -2.61 -11.29 -2.68
N VAL A 77 -3.22 -10.84 -1.60
CA VAL A 77 -3.32 -9.43 -1.24
C VAL A 77 -2.98 -9.25 0.24
N MET A 78 -2.05 -8.36 0.57
CA MET A 78 -1.74 -8.00 1.96
C MET A 78 -2.40 -6.67 2.31
N VAL A 79 -3.15 -6.64 3.42
CA VAL A 79 -3.72 -5.42 4.00
C VAL A 79 -2.85 -4.98 5.19
N PRO A 80 -2.08 -3.88 5.09
CA PRO A 80 -1.27 -3.39 6.21
C PRO A 80 -2.11 -3.05 7.44
N ALA A 81 -1.49 -3.13 8.62
CA ALA A 81 -2.13 -2.76 9.88
C ALA A 81 -2.73 -1.35 9.83
N GLY A 82 -3.95 -1.17 10.35
CA GLY A 82 -4.62 0.12 10.41
C GLY A 82 -5.01 0.75 9.06
N THR A 83 -4.81 0.05 7.94
CA THR A 83 -4.95 0.59 6.58
C THR A 83 -6.12 -0.07 5.84
N GLY A 84 -6.65 0.62 4.83
CA GLY A 84 -7.59 0.05 3.87
C GLY A 84 -6.97 -0.01 2.48
N ILE A 85 -7.30 -1.05 1.72
CA ILE A 85 -6.88 -1.23 0.35
C ILE A 85 -8.07 -1.65 -0.50
N GLU A 86 -7.92 -1.53 -1.81
CA GLU A 86 -8.96 -1.89 -2.75
C GLU A 86 -8.40 -2.72 -3.90
N TYR A 87 -9.09 -3.79 -4.28
CA TYR A 87 -8.75 -4.60 -5.44
C TYR A 87 -9.93 -4.63 -6.41
N LYS A 88 -9.69 -4.18 -7.66
CA LYS A 88 -10.75 -4.02 -8.66
C LYS A 88 -10.60 -4.93 -9.89
N PHE A 89 -11.75 -5.18 -10.49
CA PHE A 89 -11.96 -5.88 -11.75
C PHE A 89 -12.81 -5.00 -12.67
N GLN A 90 -12.50 -4.98 -13.95
CA GLN A 90 -13.37 -4.43 -14.99
C GLN A 90 -14.32 -5.54 -15.45
N MET A 91 -15.62 -5.24 -15.47
CA MET A 91 -16.67 -6.16 -15.93
C MET A 91 -17.69 -5.42 -16.78
N ASN A 92 -18.20 -6.07 -17.83
CA ASN A 92 -19.37 -5.57 -18.56
C ASN A 92 -20.65 -5.84 -17.77
N GLN A 93 -21.72 -5.13 -18.11
CA GLN A 93 -23.05 -5.45 -17.60
C GLN A 93 -23.40 -6.92 -17.90
N TYR A 94 -23.93 -7.61 -16.89
CA TYR A 94 -24.30 -9.03 -16.89
C TYR A 94 -23.16 -10.04 -16.95
N ASP A 95 -21.91 -9.59 -16.97
CA ASP A 95 -20.77 -10.47 -16.75
C ASP A 95 -20.90 -11.14 -15.37
N LYS A 96 -20.45 -12.39 -15.31
CA LYS A 96 -20.55 -13.23 -14.11
C LYS A 96 -19.16 -13.58 -13.61
N MET A 97 -18.97 -13.46 -12.32
CA MET A 97 -17.76 -13.86 -11.61
C MET A 97 -18.16 -14.71 -10.39
N THR A 98 -17.53 -15.86 -10.21
CA THR A 98 -17.52 -16.56 -8.91
C THR A 98 -16.29 -16.11 -8.13
N TYR A 99 -16.46 -15.92 -6.83
CA TYR A 99 -15.38 -15.51 -5.96
C TYR A 99 -15.39 -16.30 -4.66
N GLU A 100 -14.21 -16.44 -4.09
CA GLU A 100 -13.97 -16.85 -2.72
C GLU A 100 -12.78 -16.03 -2.22
N TRP A 101 -12.88 -15.43 -1.05
CA TRP A 101 -11.72 -14.89 -0.38
C TRP A 101 -11.68 -15.35 1.07
N LEU A 102 -10.47 -15.53 1.58
CA LEU A 102 -10.19 -15.88 2.96
C LEU A 102 -8.96 -15.13 3.45
N THR A 103 -8.93 -14.86 4.74
CA THR A 103 -7.80 -14.24 5.44
C THR A 103 -6.94 -15.30 6.11
N ASP A 104 -5.80 -14.90 6.68
CA ASP A 104 -4.99 -15.73 7.58
C ASP A 104 -5.61 -15.98 8.97
N GLY A 105 -6.92 -15.69 9.12
CA GLY A 105 -7.72 -15.95 10.31
C GLY A 105 -8.29 -14.68 10.96
N GLU A 106 -7.69 -13.53 10.68
CA GLU A 106 -8.13 -12.24 11.22
C GLU A 106 -9.24 -11.61 10.36
N PRO A 107 -10.40 -11.23 10.94
CA PRO A 107 -11.48 -10.65 10.17
C PRO A 107 -11.15 -9.24 9.69
N LEU A 108 -11.61 -8.91 8.48
CA LEU A 108 -11.49 -7.59 7.88
C LEU A 108 -12.87 -6.99 7.65
N TYR A 109 -13.00 -5.69 7.90
CA TYR A 109 -14.16 -4.96 7.37
C TYR A 109 -14.02 -4.92 5.85
N PHE A 110 -15.12 -5.16 5.13
CA PHE A 110 -15.11 -5.06 3.68
C PHE A 110 -16.38 -4.41 3.12
N ASP A 111 -16.23 -3.87 1.91
CA ASP A 111 -17.33 -3.46 1.04
C ASP A 111 -17.08 -4.00 -0.37
N LEU A 112 -17.93 -4.94 -0.80
CA LEU A 112 -18.03 -5.36 -2.19
C LEU A 112 -18.92 -4.36 -2.92
N HIS A 113 -18.35 -3.57 -3.82
CA HIS A 113 -19.06 -2.49 -4.50
C HIS A 113 -18.63 -2.33 -5.96
N GLY A 114 -19.32 -1.45 -6.68
CA GLY A 114 -18.98 -1.11 -8.06
C GLY A 114 -19.21 0.36 -8.42
N GLU A 115 -18.46 0.83 -9.41
CA GLU A 115 -18.50 2.19 -9.97
C GLU A 115 -18.81 2.10 -11.47
N PRO A 116 -19.89 2.73 -11.95
CA PRO A 116 -20.23 2.73 -13.37
C PRO A 116 -19.15 3.39 -14.23
N GLU A 117 -18.87 2.80 -15.39
CA GLU A 117 -17.93 3.38 -16.35
C GLU A 117 -18.41 4.75 -16.83
N GLY A 118 -17.50 5.73 -16.83
CA GLY A 118 -17.78 7.09 -17.28
C GLY A 118 -18.54 7.96 -16.27
N ASP A 119 -18.86 7.46 -15.07
CA ASP A 119 -19.35 8.32 -14.01
C ASP A 119 -18.24 9.28 -13.51
N THR A 120 -18.59 10.56 -13.38
CA THR A 120 -17.70 11.60 -12.85
C THR A 120 -18.24 12.21 -11.56
N THR A 121 -19.33 11.65 -11.00
CA THR A 121 -19.97 12.14 -9.78
C THR A 121 -19.35 11.53 -8.52
N GLY A 122 -18.64 10.41 -8.69
CA GLY A 122 -18.12 9.60 -7.59
C GLY A 122 -19.17 8.62 -7.06
N TYR A 123 -20.17 8.29 -7.87
CA TYR A 123 -21.20 7.35 -7.50
C TYR A 123 -20.63 5.92 -7.48
N PHE A 124 -20.99 5.17 -6.44
CA PHE A 124 -20.74 3.74 -6.33
C PHE A 124 -21.95 3.05 -5.69
N GLU A 125 -22.08 1.75 -5.94
CA GLU A 125 -23.11 0.89 -5.37
C GLU A 125 -22.49 -0.22 -4.53
N SER A 126 -22.83 -0.29 -3.25
CA SER A 126 -22.41 -1.37 -2.34
C SER A 126 -23.36 -2.56 -2.44
N TYR A 127 -22.80 -3.75 -2.62
CA TYR A 127 -23.53 -5.01 -2.75
C TYR A 127 -23.48 -5.85 -1.46
N ALA A 128 -22.37 -5.80 -0.73
CA ALA A 128 -22.22 -6.49 0.54
C ALA A 128 -21.22 -5.78 1.45
N ILE A 129 -21.64 -5.50 2.69
CA ILE A 129 -20.80 -4.87 3.72
C ILE A 129 -20.86 -5.73 4.98
N ALA A 130 -19.71 -6.20 5.45
CA ALA A 130 -19.61 -6.92 6.72
C ALA A 130 -18.16 -6.89 7.25
N THR A 131 -17.95 -7.51 8.41
CA THR A 131 -16.62 -7.80 8.96
C THR A 131 -16.48 -9.30 9.11
N LEU A 132 -15.72 -9.94 8.22
CA LEU A 132 -15.58 -11.40 8.14
C LEU A 132 -14.12 -11.79 7.84
N SER A 133 -13.75 -13.02 8.15
CA SER A 133 -12.46 -13.62 7.78
C SER A 133 -12.51 -14.35 6.45
N GLU A 134 -13.70 -14.60 5.90
CA GLU A 134 -13.92 -15.27 4.61
C GLU A 134 -15.27 -14.88 4.00
N MET A 135 -15.38 -14.98 2.67
CA MET A 135 -16.64 -14.87 1.95
C MET A 135 -16.53 -15.59 0.59
N LYS A 136 -17.61 -16.26 0.17
CA LYS A 136 -17.71 -16.82 -1.18
C LYS A 136 -19.08 -16.61 -1.77
N GLY A 137 -19.13 -16.56 -3.10
CA GLY A 137 -20.38 -16.38 -3.81
C GLY A 137 -20.21 -16.24 -5.31
N SER A 138 -21.30 -15.81 -5.95
CA SER A 138 -21.33 -15.43 -7.36
C SER A 138 -21.84 -14.00 -7.47
N PHE A 139 -21.20 -13.22 -8.33
CA PHE A 139 -21.56 -11.86 -8.65
C PHE A 139 -21.98 -11.78 -10.13
N THR A 140 -23.08 -11.08 -10.40
CA THR A 140 -23.49 -10.69 -11.75
C THR A 140 -23.50 -9.18 -11.80
N SER A 141 -22.70 -8.61 -12.70
CA SER A 141 -22.52 -7.16 -12.77
C SER A 141 -23.81 -6.44 -13.20
N PRO A 142 -24.32 -5.46 -12.44
CA PRO A 142 -25.51 -4.70 -12.81
C PRO A 142 -25.25 -3.64 -13.89
N PHE A 143 -23.99 -3.26 -14.13
CA PHE A 143 -23.58 -2.27 -15.12
C PHE A 143 -22.12 -2.46 -15.56
N THR A 144 -21.76 -1.96 -16.74
CA THR A 144 -20.35 -1.92 -17.15
C THR A 144 -19.58 -0.95 -16.26
N GLY A 145 -18.46 -1.38 -15.69
CA GLY A 145 -17.72 -0.58 -14.73
C GLY A 145 -16.66 -1.36 -13.97
N SER A 146 -16.06 -0.68 -13.00
CA SER A 146 -15.13 -1.31 -12.07
C SER A 146 -15.89 -1.86 -10.86
N HIS A 147 -15.60 -3.10 -10.48
CA HIS A 147 -16.21 -3.78 -9.34
C HIS A 147 -15.12 -4.43 -8.52
N GLY A 148 -15.28 -4.53 -7.21
CA GLY A 148 -14.23 -5.07 -6.38
C GLY A 148 -14.52 -5.01 -4.90
N TRP A 149 -13.49 -5.31 -4.12
CA TRP A 149 -13.55 -5.28 -2.68
C TRP A 149 -12.63 -4.18 -2.17
N TYR A 150 -13.20 -3.34 -1.31
CA TYR A 150 -12.42 -2.59 -0.34
C TYR A 150 -12.30 -3.43 0.93
N TRP A 151 -11.08 -3.63 1.43
CA TRP A 151 -10.83 -4.26 2.72
C TRP A 151 -10.12 -3.29 3.66
N LYS A 152 -10.60 -3.20 4.90
CA LYS A 152 -9.98 -2.39 5.95
C LYS A 152 -9.53 -3.26 7.11
N ASN A 153 -8.23 -3.18 7.39
CA ASN A 153 -7.61 -3.83 8.51
C ASN A 153 -7.56 -2.88 9.72
N THR A 154 -8.35 -3.17 10.75
CA THR A 154 -8.33 -2.43 12.02
C THR A 154 -7.39 -3.05 13.05
N ASN A 155 -6.73 -4.17 12.71
CA ASN A 155 -5.78 -4.85 13.58
C ASN A 155 -4.42 -4.13 13.57
N ASN A 156 -3.57 -4.50 14.52
CA ASN A 156 -2.22 -3.95 14.69
C ASN A 156 -1.13 -4.73 13.95
N LYS A 157 -1.52 -5.71 13.12
CA LYS A 157 -0.63 -6.51 12.27
C LYS A 157 -1.20 -6.58 10.85
N PRO A 158 -0.36 -6.74 9.82
CA PRO A 158 -0.82 -7.02 8.47
C PRO A 158 -1.69 -8.29 8.43
N VAL A 159 -2.69 -8.32 7.56
CA VAL A 159 -3.56 -9.47 7.31
C VAL A 159 -3.43 -9.85 5.84
N SER A 160 -3.17 -11.12 5.57
CA SER A 160 -3.10 -11.64 4.20
C SER A 160 -4.46 -12.14 3.74
N ILE A 161 -4.81 -11.87 2.49
CA ILE A 161 -6.02 -12.33 1.80
C ILE A 161 -5.60 -13.21 0.63
N GLN A 162 -6.23 -14.37 0.51
CA GLN A 162 -6.22 -15.17 -0.71
C GLN A 162 -7.58 -14.97 -1.40
N LEU A 163 -7.58 -14.31 -2.56
CA LEU A 163 -8.74 -14.07 -3.40
C LEU A 163 -8.71 -15.00 -4.62
N ILE A 164 -9.74 -15.83 -4.75
CA ILE A 164 -9.90 -16.81 -5.80
C ILE A 164 -11.09 -16.37 -6.65
N VAL A 165 -10.85 -16.09 -7.92
CA VAL A 165 -11.87 -15.58 -8.85
C VAL A 165 -11.90 -16.34 -10.16
N SER A 166 -13.09 -16.52 -10.72
CA SER A 166 -13.28 -17.11 -12.06
C SER A 166 -14.49 -16.52 -12.75
N GLY A 167 -14.46 -16.43 -14.07
CA GLY A 167 -15.56 -15.93 -14.87
C GLY A 167 -15.13 -14.86 -15.86
N GLN A 168 -16.02 -13.91 -16.12
CA GLN A 168 -15.87 -12.88 -17.15
C GLN A 168 -15.42 -11.57 -16.48
N TYR A 169 -14.13 -11.28 -16.52
CA TYR A 169 -13.56 -10.04 -15.99
C TYR A 169 -12.20 -9.74 -16.62
N THR A 170 -11.74 -8.50 -16.47
CA THR A 170 -10.32 -8.13 -16.63
C THR A 170 -9.82 -7.57 -15.30
N ALA A 171 -8.72 -8.10 -14.77
CA ALA A 171 -8.16 -7.60 -13.52
C ALA A 171 -7.63 -6.17 -13.72
N ILE A 172 -8.05 -5.23 -12.86
CA ILE A 172 -7.47 -3.88 -12.77
C ILE A 172 -6.30 -3.92 -11.77
N GLY A 173 -6.49 -4.63 -10.65
CA GLY A 173 -5.48 -4.78 -9.60
C GLY A 173 -5.75 -3.90 -8.40
N LEU A 174 -4.68 -3.63 -7.64
CA LEU A 174 -4.70 -2.73 -6.49
C LEU A 174 -4.90 -1.27 -6.94
N LYS A 175 -5.75 -0.54 -6.21
CA LYS A 175 -6.01 0.89 -6.39
C LYS A 175 -5.76 1.70 -5.13
#